data_AF-A0A349FBI1-F1
#
_entry.id   AF-A0A349FBI1-F1
#
_cell.length_a   1.000
_cell.length_b   1.000
_cell.length_c   1.000
_cell.angle_alpha   90.00
_cell.angle_beta   90.00
_cell.angle_gamma   90.00
#
_symmetry.space_group_name_H-M   'P 1'
#
loop_
_entity.id
_entity.type
_entity.pdbx_description
1 polymer ?
#
loop_
_entity_poly.entity_id
_entity_poly.type
_entity_poly.pdbx_seq_one_letter_code
_entity_poly.pdbx_strand_id
1 'polypeptide(L)'
;EVSQPRSPCMKLSQRWGVEGFSIDMQDVSRCGWLYRVIQPGMVSVNDPLVLIERVDNPLSVLAVCERYFGDPLNREGLEQLKAQQRLSKSWSGNVEKRLATGEVENWNFRLLGHA
;
A
#
# COMPACT_ATOMS: atom_id res chain seq x y z
N GLU A 1 12.59 4.26 5.29
CA GLU A 1 11.74 5.04 4.37
C GLU A 1 10.40 4.36 4.18
N VAL A 2 9.28 5.10 4.25
CA VAL A 2 7.94 4.54 3.96
C VAL A 2 7.88 4.13 2.49
N SER A 3 7.62 2.85 2.21
CA SER A 3 7.70 2.31 0.85
C SER A 3 6.34 2.03 0.21
N GLN A 4 5.33 1.69 1.01
CA GLN A 4 3.99 1.38 0.52
C GLN A 4 3.01 1.25 1.69
N PRO A 5 1.70 1.40 1.46
CA PRO A 5 0.70 0.83 2.35
C PRO A 5 0.84 -0.69 2.47
N ARG A 6 0.42 -1.23 3.60
CA ARG A 6 0.39 -2.68 3.81
C ARG A 6 -0.86 -3.23 3.14
N SER A 7 -0.72 -4.09 2.14
CA SER A 7 -1.89 -4.76 1.54
C SER A 7 -2.49 -5.76 2.54
N PRO A 8 -3.78 -5.64 2.92
CA PRO A 8 -4.44 -6.64 3.74
C PRO A 8 -4.44 -8.01 3.05
N CYS A 9 -4.46 -9.09 3.84
CA CYS A 9 -4.49 -10.45 3.33
C CYS A 9 -5.35 -11.36 4.21
N MET A 10 -5.84 -12.44 3.60
CA MET A 10 -6.74 -13.44 4.21
C MET A 10 -6.26 -14.02 5.55
N LYS A 11 -4.94 -14.09 5.77
CA LYS A 11 -4.38 -14.52 7.06
C LYS A 11 -4.80 -13.63 8.23
N LEU A 12 -5.18 -12.37 7.99
CA LEU A 12 -5.76 -11.49 9.01
C LEU A 12 -7.13 -12.01 9.45
N SER A 13 -8.02 -12.29 8.49
CA SER A 13 -9.35 -12.86 8.75
C SER A 13 -9.23 -14.16 9.55
N GLN A 14 -8.31 -15.06 9.16
CA GLN A 14 -8.05 -16.31 9.89
C GLN A 14 -7.51 -16.08 11.30
N ARG A 15 -6.52 -15.19 11.46
CA ARG A 15 -5.88 -14.93 12.75
C ARG A 15 -6.87 -14.39 13.78
N TRP A 16 -7.83 -13.59 13.34
CA TRP A 16 -8.80 -12.94 14.22
C TRP A 16 -10.14 -13.66 14.29
N GLY A 17 -10.36 -14.69 13.46
CA GLY A 17 -11.64 -15.39 13.39
C GLY A 17 -12.79 -14.52 12.89
N VAL A 18 -12.48 -13.46 12.13
CA VAL A 18 -13.46 -12.52 11.58
C VAL A 18 -13.48 -12.67 10.07
N GLU A 19 -14.58 -13.22 9.55
CA GLU A 19 -14.80 -13.36 8.11
C GLU A 19 -14.79 -11.98 7.43
N GLY A 20 -14.21 -11.89 6.22
CA GLY A 20 -14.16 -10.63 5.48
C GLY A 20 -13.21 -9.55 6.02
N PHE A 21 -12.56 -9.75 7.18
CA PHE A 21 -11.78 -8.69 7.82
C PHE A 21 -10.66 -8.09 6.93
N SER A 22 -10.01 -8.91 6.11
CA SER A 22 -9.03 -8.46 5.12
C SER A 22 -9.63 -7.51 4.07
N ILE A 23 -10.88 -7.74 3.65
CA ILE A 23 -11.62 -6.91 2.70
C ILE A 23 -11.98 -5.59 3.39
N ASP A 24 -12.61 -5.66 4.56
CA ASP A 24 -13.02 -4.47 5.32
C ASP A 24 -11.84 -3.51 5.56
N MET A 25 -10.68 -4.06 5.97
CA MET A 25 -9.46 -3.29 6.19
C MET A 25 -8.96 -2.59 4.93
N GLN A 26 -9.14 -3.21 3.75
CA GLN A 26 -8.76 -2.62 2.48
C GLN A 26 -9.74 -1.51 2.09
N ASP A 27 -11.03 -1.78 2.17
CA ASP A 27 -12.10 -0.88 1.76
C ASP A 27 -12.06 0.44 2.55
N VAL A 28 -11.79 0.37 3.85
CA VAL A 28 -11.65 1.57 4.69
C VAL A 28 -10.24 2.15 4.72
N SER A 29 -9.29 1.58 3.97
CA SER A 29 -7.90 2.04 3.86
C SER A 29 -7.12 2.11 5.19
N ARG A 30 -7.52 1.34 6.20
CA ARG A 30 -6.89 1.31 7.55
C ARG A 30 -5.96 0.10 7.69
N CYS A 31 -4.90 0.07 6.91
CA CYS A 31 -4.02 -1.08 6.81
C CYS A 31 -2.59 -0.85 7.34
N GLY A 32 -2.23 0.38 7.68
CA GLY A 32 -0.86 0.75 8.05
C GLY A 32 0.08 0.77 6.84
N TRP A 33 1.39 0.78 7.09
CA TRP A 33 2.41 0.88 6.03
C TRP A 33 3.64 0.05 6.33
N LEU A 34 4.47 -0.13 5.30
CA LEU A 34 5.75 -0.82 5.38
C LEU A 34 6.90 0.16 5.16
N TYR A 35 8.03 -0.15 5.78
CA TYR A 35 9.29 0.56 5.55
C TYR A 35 10.24 -0.30 4.72
N ARG A 36 11.02 0.34 3.85
CA ARG A 36 12.31 -0.20 3.41
C ARG A 36 13.44 0.32 4.29
N VAL A 37 14.40 -0.54 4.57
CA VAL A 37 15.65 -0.20 5.25
C VAL A 37 16.57 0.46 4.24
N ILE A 38 16.86 1.75 4.43
CA ILE A 38 17.81 2.49 3.57
C ILE A 38 19.24 2.19 4.00
N GLN A 39 19.48 2.19 5.31
CA GLN A 39 20.76 1.85 5.91
C GLN A 39 20.48 0.94 7.13
N PRO A 40 21.05 -0.28 7.18
CA PRO A 40 20.98 -1.13 8.37
C PRO A 40 21.71 -0.50 9.56
N GLY A 41 21.26 -0.82 10.76
CA GLY A 41 21.87 -0.34 12.00
C GLY A 41 21.17 -0.91 13.24
N MET A 42 21.69 -0.55 14.41
CA MET A 42 21.07 -0.90 15.69
C MET A 42 19.90 0.04 16.00
N VAL A 43 18.83 -0.50 16.57
CA VAL A 43 17.65 0.27 17.00
C VAL A 43 17.23 -0.17 18.39
N SER A 44 16.63 0.74 19.15
CA SER A 44 16.07 0.47 20.49
C SER A 44 14.61 0.92 20.58
N VAL A 45 13.86 0.32 21.50
CA VAL A 45 12.51 0.79 21.88
C VAL A 45 12.52 2.16 22.56
N ASN A 46 13.69 2.58 23.07
CA ASN A 46 13.89 3.89 23.67
C ASN A 46 14.27 4.97 22.63
N ASP A 47 14.58 4.57 21.39
CA ASP A 47 14.94 5.49 20.33
C ASP A 47 13.67 5.93 19.58
N PRO A 48 13.41 7.24 19.45
CA PRO A 48 12.23 7.70 18.72
C PRO A 48 12.41 7.57 17.20
N LEU A 49 11.29 7.46 16.49
CA LEU A 49 11.27 7.71 15.05
C LEU A 49 11.31 9.22 14.79
N VAL A 50 12.37 9.69 14.14
CA VAL A 50 12.53 11.10 13.76
C VAL A 50 12.33 11.23 12.25
N LEU A 51 11.44 12.15 11.85
CA LEU A 51 11.28 12.50 10.44
C LEU A 51 12.46 13.38 10.02
N ILE A 52 13.35 12.82 9.20
CA ILE A 52 14.53 13.52 8.69
C ILE A 52 14.30 14.17 7.32
N GLU A 53 13.36 13.62 6.54
CA GLU A 53 13.14 14.02 5.17
C GLU A 53 11.68 13.80 4.78
N ARG A 54 11.14 14.74 3.99
CA ARG A 54 9.86 14.62 3.31
C ARG A 54 10.09 14.99 1.85
N VAL A 55 9.67 14.12 0.94
CA VAL A 55 9.76 14.39 -0.49
C VAL A 55 8.85 15.54 -0.90
N ASP A 56 9.18 16.15 -2.04
CA ASP A 56 8.32 17.12 -2.71
C ASP A 56 6.99 16.47 -3.13
N ASN A 57 5.90 17.23 -3.08
CA ASN A 57 4.54 16.77 -3.41
C ASN A 57 4.17 15.42 -2.74
N PRO A 58 4.26 15.32 -1.40
CA PRO A 58 4.07 14.07 -0.70
C PRO A 58 2.60 13.64 -0.73
N LEU A 59 2.34 12.38 -1.05
CA LEU A 59 1.05 11.75 -0.76
C LEU A 59 1.06 11.15 0.65
N SER A 60 -0.03 11.32 1.40
CA SER A 60 -0.22 10.59 2.64
C SER A 60 -0.45 9.09 2.37
N VAL A 61 -0.23 8.23 3.37
CA VAL A 61 -0.52 6.79 3.24
C VAL A 61 -1.99 6.56 2.88
N LEU A 62 -2.91 7.32 3.48
CA LEU A 62 -4.34 7.26 3.19
C LEU A 62 -4.63 7.63 1.73
N ALA A 63 -4.06 8.74 1.26
CA ALA A 63 -4.20 9.21 -0.11
C ALA A 63 -3.71 8.18 -1.15
N VAL A 64 -2.64 7.45 -0.82
CA VAL A 64 -2.14 6.33 -1.66
C VAL A 64 -3.12 5.16 -1.66
N CYS A 65 -3.66 4.77 -0.49
CA CYS A 65 -4.66 3.71 -0.39
C CYS A 65 -5.94 4.04 -1.17
N GLU A 66 -6.48 5.24 -1.01
CA GLU A 66 -7.72 5.67 -1.67
C GLU A 66 -7.60 5.60 -3.20
N ARG A 67 -6.46 6.05 -3.75
CA ARG A 67 -6.17 5.97 -5.19
C ARG A 67 -5.93 4.54 -5.67
N TYR A 68 -5.26 3.71 -4.88
CA TYR A 68 -4.88 2.37 -5.32
C TYR A 68 -5.99 1.32 -5.12
N PHE A 69 -6.76 1.43 -4.04
CA PHE A 69 -7.83 0.49 -3.68
C PHE A 69 -9.23 1.06 -3.96
N GLY A 70 -9.49 2.32 -3.62
CA GLY A 70 -10.82 2.93 -3.71
C GLY A 70 -11.21 3.36 -5.12
N ASP A 71 -10.27 3.93 -5.88
CA ASP A 71 -10.49 4.37 -7.26
C ASP A 71 -9.36 3.88 -8.21
N PRO A 72 -9.20 2.55 -8.36
CA PRO A 72 -7.99 1.91 -8.87
C PRO A 72 -7.68 2.16 -10.35
N LEU A 73 -8.63 2.69 -11.13
CA LEU A 73 -8.50 2.96 -12.57
C LEU A 73 -8.57 4.45 -12.91
N ASN A 74 -8.67 5.33 -11.92
CA ASN A 74 -8.61 6.76 -12.15
C ASN A 74 -7.24 7.17 -12.66
N ARG A 75 -7.21 7.63 -13.92
CA ARG A 75 -5.98 7.97 -14.62
C ARG A 75 -5.17 9.05 -13.89
N GLU A 76 -5.82 10.10 -13.39
CA GLU A 76 -5.13 11.16 -12.65
C GLU A 76 -4.53 10.62 -11.34
N GLY A 77 -5.31 9.83 -10.60
CA GLY A 77 -4.84 9.16 -9.39
C GLY A 77 -3.64 8.25 -9.65
N LEU A 78 -3.69 7.46 -10.72
CA LEU A 78 -2.60 6.56 -11.12
C LEU A 78 -1.34 7.34 -11.55
N GLU A 79 -1.46 8.45 -12.28
CA GLU A 79 -0.30 9.29 -12.63
C GLU A 79 0.30 9.96 -11.38
N GLN A 80 -0.52 10.38 -10.41
CA GLN A 80 -0.04 10.87 -9.11
C GLN A 80 0.71 9.78 -8.33
N LEU A 81 0.20 8.54 -8.34
CA LEU A 81 0.89 7.39 -7.72
C LEU A 81 2.22 7.08 -8.43
N LYS A 82 2.23 7.10 -9.77
CA LYS A 82 3.43 6.88 -10.58
C LYS A 82 4.51 7.93 -10.34
N ALA A 83 4.12 9.17 -10.03
CA ALA A 83 5.05 10.23 -9.66
C ALA A 83 5.76 9.98 -8.32
N GLN A 84 5.23 9.11 -7.44
CA GLN A 84 5.86 8.77 -6.16
C GLN A 84 6.99 7.74 -6.36
N GLN A 85 8.17 8.22 -6.77
CA GLN A 85 9.33 7.37 -7.10
C GLN A 85 9.81 6.45 -5.96
N ARG A 86 9.47 6.77 -4.70
CA ARG A 86 9.81 5.96 -3.52
C ARG A 86 8.81 4.85 -3.22
N LEU A 87 7.72 4.75 -3.99
CA LEU A 87 6.78 3.63 -3.87
C LEU A 87 7.51 2.29 -4.12
N SER A 88 7.00 1.18 -3.59
CA SER A 88 7.62 -0.12 -3.80
C SER A 88 7.52 -0.55 -5.26
N LYS A 89 8.50 -1.33 -5.73
CA LYS A 89 8.52 -1.84 -7.12
C LYS A 89 7.26 -2.63 -7.47
N SER A 90 6.73 -3.40 -6.52
CA SER A 90 5.50 -4.16 -6.73
C SER A 90 4.29 -3.26 -6.96
N TRP A 91 4.16 -2.18 -6.18
CA TRP A 91 3.04 -1.24 -6.32
C TRP A 91 3.19 -0.38 -7.59
N SER A 92 4.39 0.16 -7.84
CA SER A 92 4.68 0.92 -9.07
C SER A 92 4.40 0.08 -10.32
N GLY A 93 4.86 -1.19 -10.34
CA GLY A 93 4.61 -2.08 -11.46
C GLY A 93 3.13 -2.37 -11.71
N ASN A 94 2.30 -2.44 -10.67
CA ASN A 94 0.84 -2.59 -10.85
C ASN A 94 0.20 -1.29 -11.33
N VAL A 95 0.62 -0.13 -10.83
CA VAL A 95 0.15 1.18 -11.32
C VAL A 95 0.45 1.35 -12.81
N GLU A 96 1.67 1.02 -13.23
CA GLU A 96 2.08 1.07 -14.65
C GLU A 96 1.24 0.12 -15.52
N LYS A 97 1.01 -1.11 -15.04
CA LYS A 97 0.14 -2.07 -15.74
C LYS A 97 -1.28 -1.54 -15.89
N ARG A 98 -1.89 -1.02 -14.82
CA ARG A 98 -3.23 -0.42 -14.86
C ARG A 98 -3.32 0.74 -15.84
N LEU A 99 -2.31 1.61 -15.87
CA LEU A 99 -2.23 2.71 -16.85
C LEU A 99 -2.14 2.22 -18.29
N ALA A 100 -1.48 1.07 -18.52
CA ALA A 100 -1.30 0.50 -19.85
C ALA A 100 -2.51 -0.34 -20.33
N THR A 101 -3.14 -1.09 -19.43
CA THR A 101 -4.22 -2.04 -19.78
C THR A 101 -5.61 -1.50 -19.49
N GLY A 102 -5.76 -0.56 -18.56
CA GLY A 102 -7.07 -0.15 -18.04
C GLY A 102 -7.71 -1.20 -17.13
N GLU A 103 -6.95 -2.20 -16.66
CA GLU A 103 -7.46 -3.33 -15.87
C GLU A 103 -6.81 -3.39 -14.49
N VAL A 104 -7.60 -3.79 -13.49
CA VAL A 104 -7.13 -4.03 -12.11
C VAL A 104 -6.75 -5.51 -11.96
N GLU A 105 -5.61 -5.78 -11.34
CA GLU A 105 -5.21 -7.14 -11.01
C GLU A 105 -6.19 -7.78 -10.00
N ASN A 106 -6.45 -9.09 -10.14
CA ASN A 106 -7.35 -9.80 -9.23
C ASN A 106 -6.78 -9.78 -7.79
N TRP A 107 -7.60 -9.36 -6.83
CA TRP A 107 -7.25 -9.32 -5.41
C TRP A 107 -7.77 -10.51 -4.59
N ASN A 108 -8.64 -11.35 -5.14
CA ASN A 108 -9.34 -12.43 -4.44
C ASN A 108 -8.35 -13.41 -3.80
N PHE A 109 -7.31 -13.83 -4.52
CA PHE A 109 -6.30 -14.72 -3.93
C PHE A 109 -5.65 -14.12 -2.68
N ARG A 110 -5.40 -12.80 -2.67
CA ARG A 110 -4.81 -12.12 -1.53
C ARG A 110 -5.81 -11.95 -0.38
N LEU A 111 -7.05 -11.55 -0.70
CA LEU A 111 -8.06 -11.18 0.28
C LEU A 111 -8.84 -12.37 0.84
N LEU A 112 -9.18 -13.33 -0.03
CA LEU A 112 -10.05 -14.49 0.22
C LEU A 112 -9.31 -15.84 0.19
N GLY A 113 -8.17 -15.92 -0.48
CA GLY A 113 -7.39 -17.17 -0.59
C GLY A 113 -7.76 -18.08 -1.75
N HIS A 114 -8.71 -17.65 -2.61
CA HIS A 114 -9.12 -18.35 -3.83
C HIS A 114 -9.37 -17.33 -4.95
N ALA A 115 -9.54 -17.82 -6.18
CA ALA A 115 -9.90 -16.99 -7.34
C ALA A 115 -11.30 -16.37 -7.19
#